data_AF-A0A1S8KKX3-F1
#
_entry.id   AF-A0A1S8KKX3-F1
#
_cell.length_a   1.000
_cell.length_b   1.000
_cell.length_c   1.000
_cell.angle_alpha   90.00
_cell.angle_beta   90.00
_cell.angle_gamma   90.00
#
_symmetry.space_group_name_H-M   'P 1'
#
loop_
_entity.id
_entity.type
_entity.pdbx_description
1 polymer ?
#
loop_
_entity_poly.entity_id
_entity_poly.type
_entity_poly.pdbx_seq_one_letter_code
_entity_poly.pdbx_strand_id
1 'polypeptide(L)'
;MTMNHFKGKQFQQDVIIVAVGYYLRYNLSYREVQEILYDRGINVSHTTIYRWVQEYGKLLYQIWKKKNKKSFYSWKMDETYIKIKGKWHYLYRAIGADGLTLDIWLRKKRDTQAAYAFLKRLVKQF
;
A
#
# COMPACT_ATOMS: atom_id res chain seq x y z
N MET A 1 -6.33 22.20 14.35
CA MET A 1 -6.57 21.02 15.20
C MET A 1 -6.12 19.78 14.44
N THR A 2 -5.02 19.16 14.84
CA THR A 2 -4.58 17.87 14.27
C THR A 2 -5.63 16.82 14.60
N MET A 3 -6.34 16.29 13.61
CA MET A 3 -7.26 15.17 13.82
C MET A 3 -6.46 13.98 14.34
N ASN A 4 -6.72 13.57 15.58
CA ASN A 4 -6.15 12.33 16.11
C ASN A 4 -6.92 11.14 15.52
N HIS A 5 -6.43 10.62 14.39
CA HIS A 5 -7.01 9.49 13.66
C HIS A 5 -7.15 8.19 14.48
N PHE A 6 -6.51 8.11 15.65
CA PHE A 6 -6.51 6.95 16.53
C PHE A 6 -7.32 7.18 17.82
N LYS A 7 -8.01 8.32 17.96
CA LYS A 7 -8.83 8.62 19.14
C LYS A 7 -9.93 7.58 19.29
N GLY A 8 -10.06 7.01 20.50
CA GLY A 8 -11.09 6.04 20.84
C GLY A 8 -10.82 4.60 20.35
N LYS A 9 -9.62 4.30 19.88
CA LYS A 9 -9.24 2.92 19.53
C LYS A 9 -8.83 2.14 20.77
N GLN A 10 -9.24 0.88 20.84
CA GLN A 10 -8.91 -0.04 21.93
C GLN A 10 -7.41 -0.32 22.02
N PHE A 11 -6.72 -0.35 20.87
CA PHE A 11 -5.29 -0.61 20.78
C PHE A 11 -4.52 0.69 20.61
N GLN A 12 -3.29 0.71 21.12
CA GLN A 12 -2.39 1.84 20.95
C GLN A 12 -2.06 2.09 19.47
N GLN A 13 -1.80 3.35 19.12
CA GLN A 13 -1.59 3.77 17.74
C GLN A 13 -0.42 3.05 17.06
N ASP A 14 0.64 2.77 17.80
CA ASP A 14 1.85 2.09 17.35
C ASP A 14 1.57 0.64 16.96
N VAL A 15 0.79 -0.09 17.77
CA VAL A 15 0.32 -1.45 17.43
C VAL A 15 -0.45 -1.45 16.11
N ILE A 16 -1.38 -0.50 15.95
CA ILE A 16 -2.20 -0.38 14.73
C ILE A 16 -1.31 -0.06 13.52
N ILE A 17 -0.40 0.91 13.65
CA ILE A 17 0.51 1.31 12.57
C ILE A 17 1.43 0.16 12.17
N VAL A 18 1.97 -0.59 13.13
CA VAL A 18 2.84 -1.75 12.87
C VAL A 18 2.06 -2.85 12.15
N ALA A 19 0.86 -3.19 12.63
CA ALA A 19 0.02 -4.22 12.01
C ALA A 19 -0.34 -3.88 10.56
N VAL A 20 -0.81 -2.65 10.31
CA VAL A 20 -1.12 -2.18 8.96
C VAL A 20 0.14 -2.09 8.10
N GLY A 21 1.25 -1.66 8.68
CA GLY A 21 2.55 -1.60 8.01
C GLY A 21 3.04 -2.98 7.55
N TYR A 22 2.88 -4.01 8.38
CA TYR A 22 3.21 -5.38 8.01
C TYR A 22 2.41 -5.88 6.82
N TYR A 23 1.09 -5.68 6.86
CA TYR A 23 0.24 -6.09 5.74
C TYR A 23 0.55 -5.34 4.44
N LEU A 24 0.84 -4.03 4.51
CA LEU A 24 1.07 -3.22 3.30
C LEU A 24 2.47 -3.38 2.71
N ARG A 25 3.48 -3.71 3.54
CA ARG A 25 4.89 -3.80 3.11
C ARG A 25 5.30 -5.20 2.72
N TYR A 26 4.77 -6.21 3.40
CA TYR A 26 5.15 -7.60 3.22
C TYR A 26 3.99 -8.38 2.60
N ASN A 27 4.31 -9.48 1.93
CA ASN A 27 3.31 -10.37 1.35
C ASN A 27 2.68 -11.29 2.42
N LEU A 28 2.15 -10.67 3.48
CA LEU A 28 1.54 -11.34 4.63
C LEU A 28 0.02 -11.24 4.55
N SER A 29 -0.66 -12.34 4.83
CA SER A 29 -2.08 -12.40 5.08
C SER A 29 -2.43 -11.80 6.45
N TYR A 30 -3.70 -11.44 6.65
CA TYR A 30 -4.18 -10.94 7.94
C TYR A 30 -3.99 -11.93 9.09
N ARG A 31 -3.97 -13.25 8.80
CA ARG A 31 -3.74 -14.29 9.79
C ARG A 31 -2.28 -14.35 10.21
N GLU A 32 -1.36 -14.28 9.26
CA GLU A 32 0.07 -14.21 9.56
C GLU A 32 0.42 -12.94 10.37
N VAL A 33 -0.20 -11.79 10.06
CA VAL A 33 -0.02 -10.59 10.89
C VAL A 33 -0.59 -10.78 12.30
N GLN A 34 -1.72 -11.46 12.45
CA GLN A 34 -2.27 -11.83 13.76
C GLN A 34 -1.28 -12.73 14.53
N GLU A 35 -0.71 -13.75 13.91
CA GLU A 35 0.25 -14.66 14.53
C GLU A 35 1.51 -13.92 15.00
N ILE A 36 2.08 -13.05 14.15
CA ILE A 36 3.24 -12.23 14.52
C ILE A 36 2.95 -11.31 15.71
N LEU A 37 1.72 -10.78 15.82
CA LEU A 37 1.32 -9.97 16.97
C LEU A 37 1.08 -10.82 18.22
N TYR A 38 0.52 -12.01 18.05
CA TYR A 38 0.33 -12.97 19.13
C TYR A 38 1.65 -13.39 19.76
N ASP A 39 2.68 -13.67 18.95
CA ASP A 39 4.05 -13.98 19.42
C ASP A 39 4.67 -12.84 20.25
N ARG A 40 4.15 -11.62 20.10
CA ARG A 40 4.55 -10.43 20.87
C ARG A 40 3.64 -10.14 22.05
N GLY A 41 2.74 -11.06 22.41
CA GLY A 41 1.78 -10.92 23.51
C GLY A 41 0.58 -10.04 23.18
N ILE A 42 0.35 -9.69 21.92
CA ILE A 42 -0.77 -8.84 21.50
C ILE A 42 -1.87 -9.71 20.90
N ASN A 43 -2.95 -9.92 21.67
CA ASN A 43 -4.10 -10.68 21.20
C ASN A 43 -5.06 -9.79 20.39
N VAL A 44 -5.06 -9.97 19.06
CA VAL A 44 -5.96 -9.26 18.15
C VAL A 44 -6.45 -10.19 17.05
N SER A 45 -7.73 -10.10 16.69
CA SER A 45 -8.28 -10.88 15.58
C SER A 45 -7.82 -10.33 14.22
N HIS A 46 -7.53 -11.21 13.27
CA HIS A 46 -7.25 -10.89 11.87
C HIS A 46 -8.35 -10.03 11.22
N THR A 47 -9.61 -10.13 11.66
CA THR A 47 -10.70 -9.27 11.16
C THR A 47 -10.58 -7.84 11.66
N THR A 48 -10.03 -7.63 12.86
CA THR A 48 -9.68 -6.30 13.39
C THR A 48 -8.53 -5.70 12.59
N ILE A 49 -7.51 -6.50 12.27
CA ILE A 49 -6.40 -6.07 11.39
C ILE A 49 -6.94 -5.67 10.02
N TYR A 50 -7.84 -6.47 9.43
CA TYR A 50 -8.52 -6.12 8.17
C TYR A 50 -9.20 -4.74 8.25
N ARG A 51 -9.97 -4.48 9.31
CA ARG A 51 -10.64 -3.18 9.51
C ARG A 51 -9.62 -2.04 9.60
N TRP A 52 -8.52 -2.22 10.33
CA TRP A 52 -7.45 -1.22 10.39
C TRP A 52 -6.80 -0.97 9.04
N VAL A 53 -6.56 -2.00 8.24
CA VAL A 53 -5.99 -1.84 6.89
C VAL A 53 -6.95 -1.06 5.98
N GLN A 54 -8.24 -1.36 6.03
CA GLN A 54 -9.25 -0.62 5.26
C GLN A 54 -9.34 0.86 5.69
N GLU A 55 -9.26 1.11 7.00
CA GLU A 55 -9.39 2.46 7.56
C GLU A 55 -8.13 3.31 7.33
N TYR A 56 -6.95 2.76 7.63
CA TYR A 56 -5.70 3.50 7.69
C TYR A 56 -4.81 3.33 6.46
N GLY A 57 -5.08 2.35 5.60
CA GLY A 57 -4.20 2.03 4.48
C GLY A 57 -4.00 3.20 3.52
N LYS A 58 -5.07 3.93 3.19
CA LYS A 58 -4.99 5.12 2.33
C LYS A 58 -4.18 6.26 2.99
N LEU A 59 -4.40 6.49 4.28
CA LEU A 59 -3.69 7.53 5.04
C LEU A 59 -2.19 7.23 5.10
N LEU A 60 -1.83 6.01 5.47
CA LEU A 60 -0.43 5.59 5.55
C LEU A 60 0.25 5.61 4.18
N TYR A 61 -0.44 5.21 3.11
CA TYR A 61 0.07 5.35 1.74
C TYR A 61 0.34 6.80 1.37
N GLN A 62 -0.55 7.74 1.71
CA GLN A 62 -0.35 9.17 1.44
C GLN A 62 0.85 9.74 2.21
N ILE A 63 0.99 9.39 3.49
CA ILE A 63 2.14 9.79 4.31
C ILE A 63 3.43 9.22 3.72
N TRP A 64 3.43 7.94 3.34
CA TRP A 64 4.55 7.28 2.69
C TRP A 64 4.91 7.96 1.37
N LYS A 65 3.93 8.26 0.51
CA LYS A 65 4.15 8.94 -0.78
C LYS A 65 4.75 10.34 -0.59
N LYS A 66 4.32 11.08 0.44
CA LYS A 66 4.88 12.41 0.76
C LYS A 66 6.33 12.32 1.26
N LYS A 67 6.63 11.36 2.14
CA LYS A 67 7.98 11.17 2.70
C LYS A 67 8.99 10.66 1.66
N ASN A 68 8.54 9.81 0.73
CA ASN A 68 9.38 9.21 -0.31
C ASN A 68 9.34 9.97 -1.64
N LYS A 69 8.95 11.24 -1.64
CA LYS A 69 8.96 12.12 -2.81
C LYS A 69 10.37 12.61 -3.19
N LYS A 70 11.41 11.80 -2.95
CA LYS A 70 12.75 12.12 -3.47
C LYS A 70 12.71 11.94 -4.99
N SER A 71 13.41 12.82 -5.71
CA SER A 71 13.55 12.69 -7.16
C SER A 71 14.43 11.46 -7.41
N PHE A 72 13.80 10.39 -7.88
CA PHE A 72 14.53 9.22 -8.34
C PHE A 72 15.12 9.58 -9.70
N TYR A 73 16.44 9.71 -9.79
CA TYR A 73 17.16 9.96 -11.05
C TYR A 73 16.84 8.92 -12.13
N SER A 74 16.42 7.73 -11.72
CA SER A 74 15.92 6.69 -12.62
C SER A 74 14.79 5.89 -11.98
N TRP A 75 13.82 5.54 -12.80
CA TRP A 75 12.73 4.63 -12.45
C TRP A 75 12.43 3.73 -13.64
N LYS A 76 11.92 2.53 -13.37
CA LYS A 76 11.50 1.54 -14.36
C LYS A 76 9.99 1.37 -14.31
N MET A 77 9.37 1.21 -15.47
CA MET A 77 7.96 0.84 -15.55
C MET A 77 7.87 -0.65 -15.89
N ASP A 78 6.96 -1.34 -15.22
CA ASP A 78 6.64 -2.74 -15.48
C ASP A 78 5.12 -2.92 -15.64
N GLU A 79 4.74 -3.93 -16.42
CA GLU A 79 3.36 -4.23 -16.80
C GLU A 79 3.06 -5.70 -16.58
N THR A 80 1.97 -6.02 -15.86
CA THR A 80 1.60 -7.41 -15.61
C THR A 80 0.09 -7.62 -15.49
N TYR A 81 -0.35 -8.86 -15.61
CA TYR A 81 -1.74 -9.27 -15.40
C TYR A 81 -1.92 -9.79 -13.98
N ILE A 82 -2.94 -9.29 -13.28
CA ILE A 82 -3.33 -9.80 -11.96
C ILE A 82 -4.81 -10.20 -11.95
N LYS A 83 -5.13 -11.27 -11.22
CA LYS A 83 -6.50 -11.79 -11.12
C LYS A 83 -7.16 -11.25 -9.86
N ILE A 84 -8.22 -10.46 -10.01
CA ILE A 84 -9.00 -9.87 -8.90
C ILE A 84 -10.41 -10.42 -8.98
N LYS A 85 -10.85 -11.12 -7.93
CA LYS A 85 -12.18 -11.77 -7.86
C LYS A 85 -12.49 -12.59 -9.13
N GLY A 86 -11.52 -13.39 -9.56
CA GLY A 86 -11.66 -14.25 -10.74
C GLY A 86 -11.46 -13.58 -12.10
N LYS A 87 -11.38 -12.24 -12.17
CA LYS A 87 -11.24 -11.48 -13.43
C LYS A 87 -9.82 -10.95 -13.61
N TRP A 88 -9.28 -11.11 -14.81
CA TRP A 88 -7.99 -10.55 -15.18
C TRP A 88 -8.05 -9.03 -15.28
N HIS A 89 -7.06 -8.37 -14.71
CA HIS A 89 -6.85 -6.93 -14.75
C HIS A 89 -5.40 -6.66 -15.14
N TYR A 90 -5.17 -5.52 -15.76
CA TYR A 90 -3.85 -5.05 -16.16
C TYR A 90 -3.30 -4.08 -15.13
N LEU A 91 -2.09 -4.33 -14.65
CA LEU A 91 -1.41 -3.54 -13.65
C LEU A 91 -0.16 -2.90 -14.26
N TYR A 92 -0.13 -1.57 -14.27
CA TYR A 92 1.08 -0.80 -14.48
C TYR A 92 1.70 -0.49 -13.12
N ARG A 93 3.01 -0.70 -12.97
CA ARG A 93 3.75 -0.33 -11.76
C ARG A 93 5.01 0.43 -12.13
N ALA A 94 5.33 1.45 -11.33
CA ALA A 94 6.59 2.18 -11.42
C ALA A 94 7.46 1.83 -10.22
N ILE A 95 8.73 1.54 -10.47
CA ILE A 95 9.69 1.09 -9.45
C ILE A 95 10.90 2.03 -9.51
N GLY A 96 11.28 2.59 -8.37
CA GLY A 96 12.45 3.45 -8.23
C GLY A 96 13.76 2.65 -8.31
N ALA A 97 14.88 3.36 -8.44
CA ALA A 97 16.22 2.75 -8.45
C ALA A 97 16.55 1.94 -7.18
N ASP A 98 15.90 2.26 -6.05
CA ASP A 98 16.02 1.55 -4.78
C ASP A 98 15.15 0.30 -4.68
N GLY A 99 14.39 -0.03 -5.72
CA GLY A 99 13.45 -1.15 -5.75
C GLY A 99 12.10 -0.86 -5.09
N LEU A 100 11.85 0.37 -4.61
CA LEU A 100 10.55 0.72 -4.04
C LEU A 100 9.52 1.02 -5.12
N THR A 101 8.28 0.56 -4.92
CA THR A 101 7.17 0.85 -5.84
C THR A 101 6.73 2.30 -5.67
N LEU A 102 6.94 3.14 -6.68
CA LEU A 102 6.63 4.57 -6.68
C LEU A 102 5.14 4.85 -6.83
N ASP A 103 4.50 4.13 -7.75
CA ASP A 103 3.08 4.27 -8.02
C ASP A 103 2.55 3.05 -8.79
N ILE A 104 1.24 2.87 -8.75
CA ILE A 104 0.53 1.80 -9.45
C ILE A 104 -0.68 2.34 -10.20
N TRP A 105 -1.06 1.66 -11.28
CA TRP A 105 -2.28 1.92 -12.03
C TRP A 105 -2.93 0.62 -12.45
N LEU A 106 -4.14 0.37 -11.94
CA LEU A 106 -4.93 -0.81 -12.29
C LEU A 106 -5.98 -0.47 -13.36
N ARG A 107 -6.09 -1.32 -14.39
CA ARG A 107 -7.07 -1.22 -15.48
C ARG A 107 -7.74 -2.58 -15.73
N LYS A 108 -8.93 -2.56 -16.33
CA LYS A 108 -9.61 -3.80 -16.76
C LYS A 108 -8.94 -4.47 -17.95
N LYS A 109 -8.28 -3.68 -18.80
CA LYS A 109 -7.63 -4.13 -20.05
C LYS A 109 -6.37 -3.31 -20.29
N ARG A 110 -5.46 -3.86 -21.10
CA ARG A 110 -4.28 -3.17 -21.61
C ARG A 110 -4.72 -2.03 -22.53
N ASP A 111 -4.17 -0.84 -22.32
CA ASP A 111 -4.59 0.39 -22.99
C ASP A 111 -3.42 1.36 -23.12
N THR A 112 -3.04 1.70 -24.35
CA THR A 112 -1.91 2.60 -24.64
C THR A 112 -2.15 4.01 -24.08
N GLN A 113 -3.39 4.49 -24.09
CA GLN A 113 -3.72 5.81 -23.55
C GLN A 113 -3.58 5.82 -22.02
N ALA A 114 -3.93 4.70 -21.36
CA ALA A 114 -3.73 4.56 -19.93
C ALA A 114 -2.24 4.48 -19.56
N ALA A 115 -1.42 3.78 -20.35
CA ALA A 115 0.02 3.73 -20.17
C ALA A 115 0.66 5.13 -20.31
N TYR A 116 0.27 5.87 -21.36
CA TYR A 116 0.74 7.24 -21.55
C TYR A 116 0.32 8.18 -20.41
N ALA A 117 -0.93 8.08 -19.95
CA ALA A 117 -1.41 8.86 -18.81
C ALA A 117 -0.65 8.53 -17.51
N PHE A 118 -0.30 7.25 -17.30
CA PHE A 118 0.50 6.82 -16.16
C PHE A 118 1.92 7.39 -16.22
N LEU A 119 2.60 7.30 -17.37
CA LEU A 119 3.92 7.88 -17.59
C LEU A 119 3.92 9.40 -17.38
N LYS A 120 2.94 10.11 -17.96
CA LYS A 120 2.79 11.56 -17.78
C LYS A 120 2.57 11.95 -16.32
N ARG A 121 1.84 11.12 -15.56
CA ARG A 121 1.65 11.30 -14.11
C ARG A 121 2.95 11.12 -13.33
N LEU A 122 3.77 10.13 -13.70
CA LEU A 122 5.06 9.86 -13.05
C LEU A 122 6.05 11.00 -13.29
N VAL A 123 6.23 11.45 -14.54
CA VAL A 123 7.12 12.55 -14.91
C VAL A 123 6.73 13.87 -14.22
N LYS A 124 5.43 14.11 -13.99
CA LYS A 124 4.98 15.29 -13.24
C LYS A 124 5.30 15.19 -11.74
N GLN A 125 5.45 13.98 -11.20
CA GLN A 125 5.56 13.73 -9.78
C GLN A 125 7.00 13.54 -9.28
N PHE A 126 7.88 12.94 -10.09
CA PHE A 126 9.26 12.54 -9.76
C PHE A 126 10.26 13.09 -10.75
#